data_AF-A0ABD4STT8-F1
#
_entry.id   AF-A0ABD4STT8-F1
#
_cell.length_a   1.000
_cell.length_b   1.000
_cell.length_c   1.000
_cell.angle_alpha   90.00
_cell.angle_beta   90.00
_cell.angle_gamma   90.00
#
_symmetry.space_group_name_H-M   'P 1'
#
loop_
_entity.id
_entity.type
_entity.pdbx_description
1 polymer ?
#
loop_
_entity_poly.entity_id
_entity_poly.type
_entity_poly.pdbx_seq_one_letter_code
_entity_poly.pdbx_strand_id
1 'polypeptide(L)'
;MPAIATTTAYYANSAVKLLPITATGRPSRVHDNSLVAEHLSQYLNFTDFMRDAPGPFRAALDDVITGATRLDLGGNSRPLGKARLFTLLAHLPAISTTIIAEAFQCPDRHARKIAAVLRVASTALHEWIVRHMEMDAAGWFP
;
A
#
# COMPACT_ATOMS: atom_id res chain seq x y z
N MET A 1 27.34 12.53 -55.92
CA MET A 1 26.29 11.72 -55.25
C MET A 1 26.94 10.88 -54.16
N PRO A 2 26.74 11.19 -52.87
CA PRO A 2 27.12 10.29 -51.78
C PRO A 2 25.92 9.49 -51.26
N ALA A 3 26.17 8.21 -50.95
CA ALA A 3 25.20 7.25 -50.45
C ALA A 3 24.77 7.57 -49.01
N ILE A 4 23.48 7.32 -48.76
CA ILE A 4 22.77 7.58 -47.51
C ILE A 4 23.12 6.49 -46.50
N ALA A 5 23.78 6.85 -45.41
CA ALA A 5 23.89 6.01 -44.22
C ALA A 5 22.72 6.35 -43.27
N THR A 6 21.67 5.54 -43.30
CA THR A 6 20.52 5.65 -42.40
C THR A 6 20.95 5.28 -40.99
N THR A 7 21.21 6.29 -40.16
CA THR A 7 21.41 6.10 -38.72
C THR A 7 20.03 6.05 -38.06
N THR A 8 19.64 4.86 -37.59
CA THR A 8 18.45 4.65 -36.75
C THR A 8 18.56 5.52 -35.50
N ALA A 9 17.74 6.56 -35.42
CA ALA A 9 17.60 7.38 -34.23
C ALA A 9 16.98 6.53 -33.11
N TYR A 10 17.82 6.17 -32.14
CA TYR A 10 17.40 5.61 -30.86
C TYR A 10 16.59 6.68 -30.13
N TYR A 11 15.30 6.42 -29.87
CA TYR A 11 14.51 7.19 -28.92
C TYR A 11 15.11 7.00 -27.53
N ALA A 12 16.11 7.82 -27.20
CA ALA A 12 16.48 8.09 -25.82
C ALA A 12 15.38 9.00 -25.24
N ASN A 13 14.31 8.38 -24.72
CA ASN A 13 13.35 9.09 -23.88
C ASN A 13 14.07 9.54 -22.60
N SER A 14 14.67 10.73 -22.69
CA SER A 14 14.52 11.82 -21.75
C SER A 14 14.37 11.39 -20.29
N ALA A 15 15.46 10.94 -19.68
CA ALA A 15 15.63 11.10 -18.24
C ALA A 15 15.73 12.60 -17.95
N VAL A 16 14.57 13.28 -17.86
CA VAL A 16 14.49 14.65 -17.36
C VAL A 16 14.87 14.58 -15.89
N LYS A 17 16.15 14.81 -15.62
CA LYS A 17 16.70 15.01 -14.28
C LYS A 17 16.22 16.37 -13.78
N LEU A 18 14.94 16.46 -13.42
CA LEU A 18 14.42 17.58 -12.64
C LEU A 18 15.10 17.49 -11.27
N LEU A 19 16.12 18.31 -11.05
CA LEU A 19 16.66 18.55 -9.72
C LEU A 19 15.57 19.28 -8.92
N PRO A 20 15.03 18.72 -7.83
CA PRO A 20 14.07 19.45 -7.03
C PRO A 20 14.80 20.55 -6.26
N ILE A 21 14.27 21.76 -6.45
CA ILE A 21 14.57 22.98 -5.71
C ILE A 21 14.48 22.70 -4.21
N THR A 22 15.40 23.29 -3.45
CA THR A 22 15.59 23.17 -2.01
C THR A 22 14.30 23.41 -1.20
N ALA A 23 13.65 22.33 -0.80
CA ALA A 23 12.87 22.27 0.43
C ALA A 23 13.62 21.33 1.37
N THR A 24 14.12 21.85 2.50
CA THR A 24 14.69 21.05 3.60
C THR A 24 13.58 20.28 4.33
N GLY A 25 12.89 19.40 3.60
CA GLY A 25 11.95 18.43 4.12
C GLY A 25 12.55 17.04 3.98
N ARG A 26 12.59 16.27 5.07
CA ARG A 26 12.89 14.83 5.01
C ARG A 26 11.98 14.22 3.92
N PRO A 27 12.51 13.43 2.96
CA PRO A 27 11.69 12.88 1.89
C PRO A 27 10.47 12.19 2.48
N SER A 28 9.31 12.41 1.87
CA SER A 28 8.06 11.80 2.33
C SER A 28 8.28 10.28 2.40
N ARG A 29 8.18 9.70 3.60
CA ARG A 29 8.36 8.26 3.81
C ARG A 29 7.27 7.52 3.04
N VAL A 30 7.61 7.00 1.86
CA VAL A 30 6.75 6.13 1.07
C VAL A 30 6.94 4.72 1.61
N HIS A 31 5.84 4.06 1.92
CA HIS A 31 5.84 2.66 2.35
C HIS A 31 5.30 1.81 1.21
N ASP A 32 6.01 0.74 0.89
CA ASP A 32 5.62 -0.21 -0.13
C ASP A 32 4.53 -1.15 0.41
N ASN A 33 3.39 -1.18 -0.27
CA ASN A 33 2.23 -2.00 0.04
C ASN A 33 1.86 -2.90 -1.15
N SER A 34 2.72 -3.00 -2.17
CA SER A 34 2.44 -3.72 -3.41
C SER A 34 2.03 -5.18 -3.19
N LEU A 35 2.79 -5.94 -2.40
CA LEU A 35 2.50 -7.35 -2.10
C LEU A 35 1.12 -7.54 -1.44
N VAL A 36 0.79 -6.69 -0.46
CA VAL A 36 -0.48 -6.75 0.27
C VAL A 36 -1.62 -6.33 -0.66
N ALA A 37 -1.42 -5.26 -1.44
CA ALA A 37 -2.39 -4.80 -2.42
C ALA A 37 -2.71 -5.88 -3.45
N GLU A 38 -1.69 -6.56 -3.99
CA GLU A 38 -1.85 -7.67 -4.91
C GLU A 38 -2.73 -8.78 -4.32
N HIS A 39 -2.44 -9.23 -3.10
CA HIS A 39 -3.20 -10.30 -2.43
C HIS A 39 -4.65 -9.89 -2.13
N LEU A 40 -4.88 -8.64 -1.73
CA LEU A 40 -6.22 -8.16 -1.37
C LEU A 40 -7.04 -7.73 -2.58
N SER A 41 -6.40 -7.36 -3.71
CA SER A 41 -7.09 -6.91 -4.93
C SER A 41 -7.91 -7.99 -5.62
N GLN A 42 -7.70 -9.26 -5.24
CA GLN A 42 -8.48 -10.41 -5.69
C GLN A 42 -9.94 -10.37 -5.18
N TYR A 43 -10.20 -9.59 -4.13
CA TYR A 43 -11.52 -9.46 -3.53
C TYR A 43 -12.08 -8.06 -3.81
N LEU A 44 -13.33 -8.00 -4.30
CA LEU A 44 -13.98 -6.74 -4.68
C LEU A 44 -14.15 -5.79 -3.49
N ASN A 45 -14.50 -6.31 -2.32
CA ASN A 45 -14.72 -5.54 -1.11
C ASN A 45 -14.48 -6.39 0.15
N PHE A 46 -14.53 -5.74 1.31
CA PHE A 46 -14.30 -6.41 2.59
C PHE A 46 -15.31 -7.52 2.91
N THR A 47 -16.57 -7.39 2.47
CA THR A 47 -17.58 -8.44 2.67
C THR A 47 -17.25 -9.69 1.87
N ASP A 48 -16.87 -9.52 0.61
CA ASP A 48 -16.45 -10.63 -0.25
C ASP A 48 -15.18 -11.29 0.27
N PHE A 49 -14.22 -10.49 0.76
CA PHE A 49 -13.04 -11.01 1.47
C PHE A 49 -13.44 -11.89 2.67
N MET A 50 -14.33 -11.41 3.55
CA MET A 50 -14.72 -12.18 4.74
C MET A 50 -15.48 -13.46 4.41
N ARG A 51 -16.12 -13.52 3.23
CA ARG A 51 -16.83 -14.71 2.76
C ARG A 51 -15.88 -15.72 2.12
N ASP A 52 -15.00 -15.27 1.23
CA ASP A 52 -14.31 -16.12 0.27
C ASP A 52 -12.84 -16.40 0.63
N ALA A 53 -12.22 -15.60 1.49
CA ALA A 53 -10.81 -15.76 1.84
C ALA A 53 -10.53 -17.02 2.70
N PRO A 54 -9.36 -17.64 2.54
CA PRO A 54 -8.94 -18.78 3.37
C PRO A 54 -9.03 -18.45 4.87
N GLY A 55 -9.49 -19.40 5.67
CA GLY A 55 -9.74 -19.22 7.11
C GLY A 55 -8.60 -18.54 7.89
N PRO A 56 -7.35 -19.02 7.77
CA PRO A 56 -6.19 -18.41 8.44
C PRO A 56 -5.91 -16.97 7.99
N PHE A 57 -5.94 -16.72 6.67
CA PHE A 57 -5.69 -15.38 6.13
C PHE A 57 -6.80 -14.40 6.50
N ARG A 58 -8.05 -14.86 6.46
CA ARG A 58 -9.21 -14.09 6.89
C ARG A 58 -9.09 -13.66 8.34
N ALA A 59 -8.73 -14.58 9.24
CA ALA A 59 -8.54 -14.28 10.65
C ALA A 59 -7.41 -13.27 10.87
N ALA A 60 -6.26 -13.47 10.21
CA ALA A 60 -5.12 -12.55 10.30
C ALA A 60 -5.48 -11.13 9.84
N LEU A 61 -6.20 -11.00 8.71
CA LEU A 61 -6.66 -9.69 8.24
C LEU A 61 -7.65 -9.05 9.22
N ASP A 62 -8.65 -9.80 9.70
CA ASP A 62 -9.65 -9.24 10.60
C ASP A 62 -9.03 -8.75 11.90
N ASP A 63 -8.06 -9.49 12.46
CA ASP A 63 -7.30 -9.10 13.65
C ASP A 63 -6.50 -7.82 13.40
N VAL A 64 -5.75 -7.74 12.30
CA VAL A 64 -4.94 -6.56 11.95
C VAL A 64 -5.83 -5.34 11.73
N ILE A 65 -6.91 -5.46 10.96
CA ILE A 65 -7.83 -4.35 10.70
C ILE A 65 -8.56 -3.94 11.98
N THR A 66 -8.97 -4.91 12.82
CA THR A 66 -9.58 -4.61 14.12
C THR A 66 -8.61 -3.84 15.01
N GLY A 67 -7.36 -4.28 15.11
CA GLY A 67 -6.31 -3.56 15.84
C GLY A 67 -6.10 -2.15 15.30
N ALA A 68 -6.01 -2.00 13.98
CA ALA A 68 -5.85 -0.72 13.30
C ALA A 68 -7.01 0.25 13.60
N THR A 69 -8.26 -0.23 13.64
CA THR A 69 -9.44 0.62 13.97
C THR A 69 -9.43 1.13 15.40
N ARG A 70 -8.72 0.44 16.32
CA ARG A 70 -8.64 0.75 17.75
C ARG A 70 -7.46 1.63 18.12
N LEU A 71 -6.57 1.93 17.18
CA LEU A 71 -5.45 2.84 17.43
C LEU A 71 -5.96 4.25 17.74
N ASP A 72 -5.63 4.75 18.93
CA ASP A 72 -5.92 6.14 19.28
C ASP A 72 -4.95 7.06 18.53
N LEU A 73 -5.51 7.84 17.60
CA LEU A 73 -4.77 8.81 16.82
C LEU A 73 -4.77 10.20 17.46
N GLY A 74 -5.07 10.32 18.76
CA GLY A 74 -5.12 11.58 19.50
C GLY A 74 -6.38 12.37 19.15
N GLY A 75 -7.50 11.96 19.76
CA GLY A 75 -8.80 12.63 19.65
C GLY A 75 -9.63 12.19 18.44
N ASN A 76 -9.53 10.91 18.06
CA ASN A 76 -10.22 10.38 16.88
C ASN A 76 -11.72 10.23 17.18
N SER A 77 -12.50 11.28 16.93
CA SER A 77 -13.96 11.26 17.15
C SER A 77 -14.70 10.30 16.22
N ARG A 78 -14.05 9.85 15.13
CA ARG A 78 -14.56 8.86 14.18
C ARG A 78 -13.42 7.92 13.73
N PRO A 79 -13.29 6.72 14.30
CA PRO A 79 -12.29 5.75 13.85
C PRO A 79 -12.55 5.34 12.38
N LEU A 80 -11.48 4.96 11.66
CA LEU A 80 -11.61 4.45 10.30
C LEU A 80 -12.32 3.09 10.33
N GLY A 81 -13.39 2.95 9.54
CA GLY A 81 -14.11 1.69 9.43
C GLY A 81 -13.28 0.60 8.74
N LYS A 82 -13.53 -0.67 9.12
CA LYS A 82 -12.83 -1.85 8.58
C LYS A 82 -12.82 -1.90 7.05
N ALA A 83 -13.99 -1.74 6.43
CA ALA A 83 -14.14 -1.76 4.98
C ALA A 83 -13.29 -0.68 4.29
N ARG A 84 -13.16 0.50 4.90
CA ARG A 84 -12.37 1.60 4.34
C ARG A 84 -10.88 1.29 4.41
N LEU A 85 -10.41 0.76 5.54
CA LEU A 85 -9.02 0.32 5.68
C LEU A 85 -8.69 -0.80 4.68
N PHE A 86 -9.59 -1.77 4.52
CA PHE A 86 -9.46 -2.82 3.52
C PHE A 86 -9.28 -2.23 2.12
N THR A 87 -10.19 -1.35 1.68
CA THR A 87 -10.12 -0.74 0.36
C THR A 87 -8.80 -0.01 0.14
N LEU A 88 -8.30 0.74 1.14
CA LEU A 88 -7.02 1.44 1.05
C LEU A 88 -5.85 0.48 0.91
N LEU A 89 -5.81 -0.58 1.71
CA LEU A 89 -4.76 -1.59 1.65
C LEU A 89 -4.80 -2.37 0.33
N ALA A 90 -5.98 -2.60 -0.25
CA ALA A 90 -6.14 -3.33 -1.51
C ALA A 90 -5.80 -2.49 -2.75
N HIS A 91 -5.97 -1.16 -2.71
CA HIS A 91 -5.89 -0.31 -3.90
C HIS A 91 -4.73 0.69 -3.90
N LEU A 92 -4.02 0.86 -2.78
CA LEU A 92 -2.86 1.75 -2.70
C LEU A 92 -1.57 0.93 -2.64
N PRO A 93 -0.86 0.73 -3.77
CA PRO A 93 0.42 0.01 -3.78
C PRO A 93 1.52 0.80 -3.05
N ALA A 94 1.35 2.11 -2.87
CA ALA A 94 2.26 2.97 -2.13
C ALA A 94 1.50 3.79 -1.10
N ILE A 95 1.97 3.77 0.16
CA ILE A 95 1.36 4.53 1.26
C ILE A 95 2.27 5.70 1.63
N SER A 96 1.80 6.91 1.32
CA SER A 96 2.44 8.16 1.73
C SER A 96 1.40 9.12 2.31
N THR A 97 1.87 10.13 3.06
CA THR A 97 0.97 11.18 3.57
C THR A 97 0.28 11.93 2.44
N THR A 98 1.00 12.22 1.35
CA THR A 98 0.48 13.01 0.22
C THR A 98 -0.63 12.25 -0.51
N ILE A 99 -0.40 10.97 -0.81
CA ILE A 99 -1.40 10.09 -1.45
C ILE A 99 -2.68 10.05 -0.61
N ILE A 100 -2.54 9.92 0.71
CA ILE A 100 -3.69 9.88 1.61
C ILE A 100 -4.38 11.25 1.73
N ALA A 101 -3.63 12.35 1.76
CA ALA A 101 -4.20 13.70 1.80
C ALA A 101 -5.04 13.97 0.55
N GLU A 102 -4.54 13.58 -0.63
CA GLU A 102 -5.23 13.70 -1.91
C GLU A 102 -6.46 12.81 -1.98
N ALA A 103 -6.35 11.53 -1.60
CA ALA A 103 -7.45 10.57 -1.63
C ALA A 103 -8.62 10.95 -0.70
N PHE A 104 -8.33 11.61 0.43
CA PHE A 104 -9.33 11.97 1.44
C PHE A 104 -9.70 13.45 1.45
N GLN A 105 -9.04 14.29 0.64
CA GLN A 105 -9.17 15.75 0.68
C GLN A 105 -9.10 16.27 2.12
N CYS A 106 -8.11 15.79 2.88
CA CYS A 106 -8.00 16.05 4.32
C CYS A 106 -6.68 16.74 4.68
N PRO A 107 -6.62 17.45 5.83
CA PRO A 107 -5.40 18.13 6.24
C PRO A 107 -4.24 17.15 6.47
N ASP A 108 -3.02 17.58 6.15
CA ASP A 108 -1.76 16.82 6.30
C ASP A 108 -1.59 16.16 7.68
N ARG A 109 -2.06 16.82 8.75
CA ARG A 109 -1.99 16.26 10.11
C ARG A 109 -2.85 15.01 10.24
N HIS A 110 -4.02 14.99 9.63
CA HIS A 110 -4.91 13.84 9.63
C HIS A 110 -4.41 12.76 8.68
N ALA A 111 -3.99 13.14 7.47
CA ALA A 111 -3.40 12.21 6.49
C ALA A 111 -2.18 11.47 7.03
N ARG A 112 -1.31 12.15 7.81
CA ARG A 112 -0.17 11.52 8.49
C ARG A 112 -0.57 10.39 9.43
N LYS A 113 -1.65 10.59 10.18
CA LYS A 113 -2.18 9.62 11.15
C LYS A 113 -2.74 8.40 10.42
N ILE A 114 -3.57 8.63 9.39
CA ILE A 114 -4.11 7.55 8.54
C ILE A 114 -2.98 6.76 7.87
N ALA A 115 -2.00 7.45 7.29
CA ALA A 115 -0.85 6.81 6.66
C ALA A 115 -0.05 5.98 7.67
N ALA A 116 0.13 6.44 8.91
CA ALA A 116 0.79 5.64 9.95
C ALA A 116 0.03 4.35 10.27
N VAL A 117 -1.30 4.40 10.40
CA VAL A 117 -2.14 3.21 10.63
C VAL A 117 -2.01 2.22 9.47
N LEU A 118 -2.12 2.71 8.23
CA LEU A 118 -2.02 1.85 7.05
C LEU A 118 -0.65 1.19 6.93
N ARG A 119 0.43 1.90 7.27
CA ARG A 119 1.78 1.33 7.29
C ARG A 119 1.91 0.19 8.30
N VAL A 120 1.42 0.38 9.52
CA VAL A 120 1.44 -0.66 10.55
C VAL A 120 0.63 -1.88 10.12
N ALA A 121 -0.57 -1.67 9.58
CA ALA A 121 -1.41 -2.75 9.09
C ALA A 121 -0.75 -3.49 7.91
N SER A 122 -0.20 -2.74 6.94
CA SER A 122 0.53 -3.29 5.79
C SER A 122 1.73 -4.13 6.22
N THR A 123 2.55 -3.65 7.16
CA THR A 123 3.69 -4.41 7.71
C THR A 123 3.24 -5.73 8.34
N ALA A 124 2.22 -5.69 9.20
CA ALA A 124 1.73 -6.90 9.87
C ALA A 124 1.21 -7.95 8.87
N LEU A 125 0.48 -7.52 7.83
CA LEU A 125 -0.02 -8.41 6.78
C LEU A 125 1.10 -8.94 5.89
N HIS A 126 2.03 -8.07 5.51
CA HIS A 126 3.20 -8.48 4.71
C HIS A 126 3.99 -9.58 5.43
N GLU A 127 4.30 -9.38 6.72
CA GLU A 127 5.01 -10.40 7.50
C GLU A 127 4.22 -11.71 7.65
N TRP A 128 2.89 -11.64 7.69
CA TRP A 128 2.05 -12.83 7.72
C TRP A 128 2.11 -13.58 6.38
N ILE A 129 1.94 -12.86 5.26
CA ILE A 129 1.97 -13.42 3.90
C ILE A 129 3.32 -14.11 3.65
N VAL A 130 4.43 -13.41 3.88
CA VAL A 130 5.77 -13.96 3.65
C VAL A 130 6.00 -15.23 4.46
N ARG A 131 5.68 -15.23 5.76
CA ARG A 131 5.83 -16.42 6.61
C ARG A 131 5.00 -17.61 6.13
N HIS A 132 3.78 -17.38 5.66
CA HIS A 132 2.90 -18.47 5.23
C HIS A 132 3.27 -18.96 3.82
N MET A 133 3.71 -18.09 2.91
CA MET A 133 4.27 -18.50 1.63
C MET A 133 5.54 -19.35 1.79
N GLU A 134 6.40 -19.01 2.76
CA GLU A 134 7.58 -19.82 3.11
C GLU A 134 7.19 -21.21 3.65
N MET A 135 6.13 -21.28 4.46
CA MET A 135 5.62 -22.56 4.99
C MET A 135 4.97 -23.43 3.90
N ASP A 136 4.25 -22.82 2.95
CA ASP A 136 3.69 -23.52 1.78
C ASP A 136 4.81 -24.07 0.90
N ALA A 137 5.85 -23.26 0.62
CA ALA A 137 7.02 -23.69 -0.15
C ALA A 137 7.82 -24.80 0.57
N ALA A 138 7.82 -24.80 1.91
CA ALA A 138 8.43 -25.84 2.73
C ALA A 138 7.57 -27.12 2.85
N GLY A 139 6.35 -27.14 2.29
CA GLY A 139 5.45 -28.31 2.35
C GLY A 139 4.90 -28.60 3.75
N TRP A 140 4.82 -27.58 4.61
CA TRP A 140 4.36 -27.72 6.00
C TRP A 140 2.83 -27.59 6.17
N PHE A 141 2.10 -27.20 5.14
CA PHE A 141 0.64 -27.23 5.12
C PHE A 141 0.14 -28.57 4.55
N PRO A 142 -0.73 -29.31 5.29
CA PRO A 142 -1.31 -30.57 4.82
C PRO A 142 -2.34 -30.39 3.70
#